data_AF-A0A6G6K143-F1
#
_entry.id   AF-A0A6G6K143-F1
#
_cell.length_a   1.000
_cell.length_b   1.000
_cell.length_c   1.000
_cell.angle_alpha   90.00
_cell.angle_beta   90.00
_cell.angle_gamma   90.00
#
_symmetry.space_group_name_H-M   'P 1'
#
loop_
_entity.id
_entity.type
_entity.pdbx_description
1 polymer ?
#
loop_
_entity_poly.entity_id
_entity_poly.type
_entity_poly.pdbx_seq_one_letter_code
_entity_poly.pdbx_strand_id
1 'polypeptide(L)'
;MHLSVLRPCAVFSLLLAGLAPVLDAQTPAPQLDKAQLKVQLAARERRANLLRDELRATDARIESTIDQLVDSLKLVRDSKDSRTRVARMKQDSMQRLNNNIALYQRRRADMQEQLRRPTLNLTLEQKQKAIGKIDARIERRVQQILSLSQAMPAHEEHPQFDAVSDGWWGTTFVQNQDFKQNRRLTSHTNTQRRQVMNGMQESIARLERENRTLNASLAQATTEGQRRMLADEVARNEALLKTRRTQLTQAALPSDSSGRPVSLREARDLDTAIRTTADSLRPQVDTLFQQYNALLQEVSRVNTARAALDAAQ
;
A
#
# COMPACT_ATOMS: atom_id res chain seq x y z
N MET A 1 -6.51 -64.99 -7.93
CA MET A 1 -6.34 -66.43 -8.19
C MET A 1 -5.09 -66.61 -9.03
N HIS A 2 -4.27 -67.63 -8.72
CA HIS A 2 -2.86 -67.90 -9.13
C HIS A 2 -1.82 -67.08 -8.30
N LEU A 3 -1.11 -67.60 -7.27
CA LEU A 3 -0.18 -68.76 -7.18
C LEU A 3 0.82 -68.70 -8.36
N SER A 4 2.15 -68.56 -8.23
CA SER A 4 3.05 -69.19 -7.26
C SER A 4 4.54 -68.91 -7.63
N VAL A 5 5.42 -68.76 -6.61
CA VAL A 5 6.71 -69.50 -6.44
C VAL A 5 7.92 -68.95 -7.26
N LEU A 6 9.13 -68.65 -6.74
CA LEU A 6 10.11 -69.39 -5.91
C LEU A 6 11.14 -68.43 -5.25
N ARG A 7 11.61 -68.77 -4.06
CA ARG A 7 12.95 -68.41 -3.51
C ARG A 7 13.99 -69.43 -4.05
N PRO A 8 15.30 -69.11 -4.08
CA PRO A 8 16.15 -69.55 -2.95
C PRO A 8 17.30 -68.61 -2.55
N CYS A 9 17.75 -68.89 -1.33
CA CYS A 9 18.93 -68.46 -0.60
C CYS A 9 20.23 -68.30 -1.41
N ALA A 10 21.05 -67.32 -1.01
CA ALA A 10 22.48 -67.49 -0.91
C ALA A 10 23.02 -66.66 0.26
N VAL A 11 23.58 -67.38 1.23
CA VAL A 11 24.41 -66.90 2.32
C VAL A 11 25.75 -66.47 1.74
N PHE A 12 26.19 -65.24 2.01
CA PHE A 12 27.62 -64.92 2.03
C PHE A 12 27.85 -63.78 3.02
N SER A 13 28.24 -64.18 4.24
CA SER A 13 28.89 -63.31 5.20
C SER A 13 30.30 -63.03 4.69
N LEU A 14 30.66 -61.75 4.53
CA LEU A 14 32.06 -61.35 4.46
C LEU A 14 32.23 -60.04 5.22
N LEU A 15 33.06 -60.13 6.26
CA LEU A 15 33.57 -59.01 7.04
C LEU A 15 34.17 -57.95 6.11
N LEU A 16 33.70 -56.71 6.22
CA LEU A 16 34.57 -55.54 6.12
C LEU A 16 34.46 -54.77 7.42
N ALA A 17 35.48 -54.96 8.25
CA ALA A 17 35.79 -54.10 9.37
C ALA A 17 36.22 -52.72 8.86
N GLY A 18 35.73 -51.68 9.53
CA GLY A 18 36.49 -50.46 9.78
C GLY A 18 36.64 -49.49 8.61
N LEU A 19 35.62 -48.66 8.38
CA LEU A 19 35.79 -47.25 8.05
C LEU A 19 34.57 -46.50 8.62
N ALA A 20 34.59 -46.28 9.93
CA ALA A 20 33.78 -45.22 10.51
C ALA A 20 34.30 -43.90 9.92
N PRO A 21 33.46 -43.04 9.31
CA PRO A 21 33.88 -41.66 9.14
C PRO A 21 34.09 -41.12 10.54
N VAL A 22 35.35 -40.80 10.85
CA VAL A 22 35.67 -39.92 11.97
C VAL A 22 34.82 -38.68 11.71
N LEU A 23 33.77 -38.52 12.52
CA LEU A 23 33.10 -37.26 12.71
C LEU A 23 34.20 -36.30 13.12
N ASP A 24 34.74 -35.56 12.16
CA ASP A 24 35.54 -34.39 12.42
C ASP A 24 34.77 -33.60 13.48
N ALA A 25 35.37 -33.53 14.66
CA ALA A 25 34.95 -32.62 15.70
C ALA A 25 34.82 -31.27 15.01
N GLN A 26 33.58 -30.78 14.87
CA GLN A 26 33.31 -29.41 14.47
C GLN A 26 34.12 -28.55 15.42
N THR A 27 35.24 -28.05 14.94
CA THR A 27 36.04 -27.06 15.65
C THR A 27 35.04 -25.97 16.00
N PRO A 28 34.86 -25.64 17.30
CA PRO A 28 33.93 -24.59 17.68
C PRO A 28 34.32 -23.36 16.87
N ALA A 29 33.36 -22.79 16.14
CA ALA A 29 33.60 -21.61 15.32
C ALA A 29 34.39 -20.59 16.15
N PRO A 30 35.49 -20.01 15.62
CA PRO A 30 36.34 -19.14 16.39
C PRO A 30 35.49 -18.05 17.04
N GLN A 31 35.45 -18.04 18.38
CA GLN A 31 34.74 -17.03 19.12
C GLN A 31 35.41 -15.70 18.81
N LEU A 32 34.68 -14.83 18.11
CA LEU A 32 35.18 -13.50 17.74
C LEU A 32 35.51 -12.75 19.02
N ASP A 33 36.72 -12.20 19.09
CA ASP A 33 37.12 -11.35 20.20
C ASP A 33 36.25 -10.06 20.20
N LYS A 34 36.10 -9.44 21.37
CA LYS A 34 35.27 -8.24 21.60
C LYS A 34 35.60 -7.11 20.63
N ALA A 35 36.88 -6.93 20.29
CA ALA A 35 37.30 -5.96 19.29
C ALA A 35 36.73 -6.27 17.90
N GLN A 36 36.73 -7.55 17.51
CA GLN A 36 36.17 -8.00 16.23
C GLN A 36 34.64 -7.86 16.20
N LEU A 37 33.94 -8.16 17.30
CA LEU A 37 32.49 -7.94 17.42
C LEU A 37 32.11 -6.46 17.28
N LYS A 38 32.88 -5.53 17.89
CA LYS A 38 32.68 -4.08 17.72
C LYS A 38 32.83 -3.64 16.26
N VAL A 39 33.88 -4.12 15.57
CA VAL A 39 34.11 -3.81 14.15
C VAL A 39 32.96 -4.34 13.28
N GLN A 40 32.50 -5.57 13.53
CA GLN A 40 31.36 -6.14 12.80
C GLN A 40 30.06 -5.36 13.05
N LEU A 41 29.77 -4.97 14.30
CA LEU A 41 28.60 -4.16 14.62
C LEU A 41 28.65 -2.83 13.87
N ALA A 42 29.77 -2.11 13.92
CA ALA A 42 29.92 -0.84 13.23
C ALA A 42 29.76 -0.98 11.70
N ALA A 43 30.29 -2.04 11.09
CA ALA A 43 30.12 -2.31 9.66
C ALA A 43 28.65 -2.56 9.29
N ARG A 44 27.93 -3.36 10.10
CA ARG A 44 26.50 -3.63 9.90
C ARG A 44 25.64 -2.38 10.10
N GLU A 45 25.95 -1.56 11.10
CA GLU A 45 25.26 -0.28 11.33
C GLU A 45 25.42 0.67 10.14
N ARG A 46 26.64 0.78 9.59
CA ARG A 46 26.90 1.56 8.37
C ARG A 46 26.09 1.03 7.19
N ARG A 47 26.06 -0.29 6.98
CA ARG A 47 25.26 -0.91 5.91
C ARG A 47 23.76 -0.65 6.09
N ALA A 48 23.24 -0.80 7.31
CA ALA A 48 21.83 -0.52 7.60
C ALA A 48 21.48 0.96 7.36
N ASN A 49 22.41 1.89 7.62
CA ASN A 49 22.22 3.31 7.31
C ASN A 49 22.17 3.56 5.81
N LEU A 50 23.10 2.99 5.03
CA LEU A 50 23.09 3.09 3.57
C LEU A 50 21.77 2.57 2.97
N LEU A 51 21.34 1.36 3.36
CA LEU A 51 20.06 0.79 2.92
C LEU A 51 18.87 1.67 3.30
N ARG A 52 18.92 2.33 4.47
CA ARG A 52 17.85 3.23 4.91
C ARG A 52 17.77 4.48 4.05
N ASP A 53 18.92 5.03 3.66
CA ASP A 53 18.97 6.25 2.85
C ASP A 53 18.61 5.97 1.39
N GLU A 54 19.05 4.84 0.84
CA GLU A 54 18.58 4.35 -0.47
C GLU A 54 17.06 4.16 -0.48
N LEU A 55 16.51 3.49 0.54
CA LEU A 55 15.07 3.29 0.68
C LEU A 55 14.32 4.63 0.73
N ARG A 56 14.83 5.60 1.50
CA ARG A 56 14.23 6.95 1.59
C ARG A 56 14.27 7.68 0.26
N ALA A 57 15.36 7.57 -0.49
CA ALA A 57 15.49 8.21 -1.81
C ALA A 57 14.50 7.60 -2.82
N THR A 58 14.38 6.27 -2.86
CA THR A 58 13.40 5.57 -3.71
C THR A 58 11.98 5.98 -3.35
N ASP A 59 11.64 5.95 -2.05
CA ASP A 59 10.32 6.34 -1.55
C ASP A 59 9.98 7.80 -1.91
N ALA A 60 10.88 8.74 -1.66
CA ALA A 60 10.68 10.16 -1.99
C ALA A 60 10.43 10.38 -3.49
N ARG A 61 11.16 9.67 -4.36
CA ARG A 61 10.97 9.74 -5.81
C ARG A 61 9.60 9.23 -6.22
N ILE A 62 9.18 8.08 -5.68
CA ILE A 62 7.86 7.50 -5.94
C ILE A 62 6.77 8.47 -5.50
N GLU A 63 6.86 8.99 -4.27
CA GLU A 63 5.86 9.93 -3.73
C GLU A 63 5.78 11.20 -4.56
N SER A 64 6.92 11.82 -4.87
CA SER A 64 6.96 13.03 -5.70
C SER A 64 6.32 12.82 -7.07
N THR A 65 6.54 11.66 -7.68
CA THR A 65 5.96 11.35 -9.00
C THR A 65 4.45 11.17 -8.90
N ILE A 66 3.96 10.49 -7.86
CA ILE A 66 2.51 10.32 -7.63
C ILE A 66 1.85 11.67 -7.34
N ASP A 67 2.48 12.53 -6.54
CA ASP A 67 1.95 13.87 -6.26
C ASP A 67 1.84 14.71 -7.53
N GLN A 68 2.88 14.72 -8.37
CA GLN A 68 2.85 15.43 -9.65
C GLN A 68 1.72 14.94 -10.57
N LEU A 69 1.45 13.63 -10.63
CA LEU A 69 0.33 13.08 -11.39
C LEU A 69 -1.02 13.55 -10.83
N VAL A 70 -1.19 13.49 -9.50
CA VAL A 70 -2.43 13.91 -8.83
C VAL A 70 -2.66 15.39 -9.01
N ASP A 71 -1.64 16.23 -8.84
CA ASP A 71 -1.74 17.68 -9.01
C ASP A 71 -2.01 18.08 -10.46
N SER A 72 -1.34 17.44 -11.43
CA SER A 72 -1.62 17.66 -12.86
C SER A 72 -3.08 17.34 -13.20
N LEU A 73 -3.61 16.25 -12.66
CA LEU A 73 -5.02 15.88 -12.86
C LEU A 73 -5.99 16.84 -12.17
N LYS A 74 -5.66 17.34 -10.97
CA LYS A 74 -6.52 18.31 -10.26
C LYS A 74 -6.69 19.60 -11.07
N LEU A 75 -5.65 20.06 -11.76
CA LEU A 75 -5.63 21.31 -12.49
C LEU A 75 -6.38 21.29 -13.83
N VAL A 76 -6.77 20.12 -14.33
CA VAL A 76 -7.41 19.97 -15.64
C VAL A 76 -8.84 19.44 -15.51
N ARG A 77 -9.72 19.91 -16.40
CA ARG A 77 -11.09 19.42 -16.54
C ARG A 77 -11.42 19.13 -18.00
N ASP A 78 -12.49 18.38 -18.22
CA ASP A 78 -12.97 18.11 -19.57
C ASP A 78 -13.47 19.38 -20.25
N SER A 79 -13.15 19.53 -21.54
CA SER A 79 -13.77 20.50 -22.44
C SER A 79 -14.91 19.85 -23.24
N LYS A 80 -15.60 20.63 -24.09
CA LYS A 80 -16.56 20.09 -25.07
C LYS A 80 -15.93 19.04 -26.00
N ASP A 81 -14.63 19.18 -26.30
CA ASP A 81 -13.90 18.29 -27.20
C ASP A 81 -13.40 17.02 -26.51
N SER A 82 -12.87 17.12 -25.29
CA SER A 82 -12.37 15.96 -24.54
C SER A 82 -13.50 15.13 -23.91
N ARG A 83 -14.69 15.72 -23.78
CA ARG A 83 -15.94 15.12 -23.30
C ARG A 83 -15.86 14.59 -21.86
N THR A 84 -15.38 13.37 -21.68
CA THR A 84 -15.31 12.66 -20.38
C THR A 84 -13.95 12.02 -20.13
N ARG A 85 -12.95 12.36 -20.97
CA ARG A 85 -11.65 11.71 -20.96
C ARG A 85 -10.87 12.04 -19.70
N VAL A 86 -10.89 13.30 -19.26
CA VAL A 86 -10.21 13.72 -18.02
C VAL A 86 -10.90 13.10 -16.79
N ALA A 87 -12.24 13.10 -16.75
CA ALA A 87 -12.99 12.44 -15.69
C ALA A 87 -12.65 10.94 -15.57
N ARG A 88 -12.50 10.24 -16.70
CA ARG A 88 -12.05 8.85 -16.72
C ARG A 88 -10.61 8.68 -16.24
N MET A 89 -9.70 9.57 -16.64
CA MET A 89 -8.31 9.52 -16.16
C MET A 89 -8.21 9.72 -14.65
N LYS A 90 -9.01 10.62 -14.07
CA LYS A 90 -9.14 10.79 -12.61
C LYS A 90 -9.66 9.53 -11.95
N GLN A 91 -10.72 8.93 -12.50
CA GLN A 91 -11.29 7.66 -12.02
C GLN A 91 -10.26 6.52 -12.05
N ASP A 92 -9.57 6.33 -13.17
CA ASP A 92 -8.53 5.29 -13.32
C ASP A 92 -7.37 5.52 -12.35
N SER A 93 -6.97 6.78 -12.14
CA SER A 93 -5.92 7.14 -11.18
C SER A 93 -6.34 6.85 -9.75
N MET A 94 -7.58 7.17 -9.36
CA MET A 94 -8.15 6.79 -8.06
C MET A 94 -8.16 5.28 -7.87
N GLN A 95 -8.52 4.50 -8.89
CA GLN A 95 -8.47 3.04 -8.82
C GLN A 95 -7.03 2.51 -8.63
N ARG A 96 -6.05 3.09 -9.32
CA ARG A 96 -4.63 2.73 -9.16
C ARG A 96 -4.12 3.06 -7.75
N LEU A 97 -4.50 4.22 -7.19
CA LEU A 97 -4.21 4.59 -5.81
C LEU A 97 -4.85 3.60 -4.83
N ASN A 98 -6.08 3.15 -5.08
CA ASN A 98 -6.75 2.15 -4.25
C ASN A 98 -6.05 0.78 -4.30
N ASN A 99 -5.60 0.34 -5.48
CA ASN A 99 -4.80 -0.87 -5.61
C ASN A 99 -3.46 -0.75 -4.85
N ASN A 100 -2.88 0.45 -4.80
CA ASN A 100 -1.68 0.74 -4.03
C ASN A 100 -1.95 0.68 -2.51
N ILE A 101 -3.11 1.17 -2.04
CA ILE A 101 -3.56 0.98 -0.65
C ILE A 101 -3.63 -0.51 -0.31
N ALA A 102 -4.26 -1.33 -1.16
CA ALA A 102 -4.37 -2.78 -0.93
C ALA A 102 -2.99 -3.47 -0.86
N LEU A 103 -2.02 -3.01 -1.65
CA LEU A 103 -0.64 -3.50 -1.58
C LEU A 103 0.02 -3.15 -0.23
N TYR A 104 -0.11 -1.91 0.23
CA TYR A 104 0.40 -1.50 1.54
C TYR A 104 -0.32 -2.19 2.70
N GLN A 105 -1.62 -2.44 2.60
CA GLN A 105 -2.38 -3.20 3.61
C GLN A 105 -1.89 -4.65 3.75
N ARG A 106 -1.63 -5.33 2.62
CA ARG A 106 -0.99 -6.66 2.65
C ARG A 106 0.36 -6.59 3.36
N ARG A 107 1.18 -5.59 3.03
CA ARG A 107 2.48 -5.40 3.67
C ARG A 107 2.38 -5.11 5.17
N ARG A 108 1.36 -4.35 5.59
CA ARG A 108 1.05 -4.12 7.01
C ARG A 108 0.74 -5.43 7.72
N ALA A 109 -0.12 -6.26 7.12
CA ALA A 109 -0.47 -7.57 7.67
C ALA A 109 0.75 -8.49 7.78
N ASP A 110 1.62 -8.53 6.76
CA ASP A 110 2.88 -9.29 6.82
C ASP A 110 3.78 -8.82 7.97
N MET A 111 3.87 -7.50 8.18
CA MET A 111 4.64 -6.91 9.29
C MET A 111 4.03 -7.25 10.66
N GLN A 112 2.70 -7.27 10.75
CA GLN A 112 1.99 -7.71 11.94
C GLN A 112 2.17 -9.22 12.20
N GLU A 113 2.27 -10.04 11.18
CA GLU A 113 2.59 -11.46 11.38
C GLU A 113 4.05 -11.65 11.83
N GLN A 114 4.98 -10.83 11.32
CA GLN A 114 6.36 -10.75 11.82
C GLN A 114 6.46 -10.17 13.25
N LEU A 115 5.43 -9.46 13.73
CA LEU A 115 5.32 -9.12 15.15
C LEU A 115 5.03 -10.36 15.98
N ARG A 116 4.16 -11.25 15.49
CA ARG A 116 3.74 -12.48 16.18
C ARG A 116 4.81 -13.57 16.12
N ARG A 117 5.53 -13.70 14.99
CA ARG A 117 6.60 -14.68 14.80
C ARG A 117 7.98 -14.03 14.94
N PRO A 118 8.86 -14.51 15.82
CA PRO A 118 10.19 -13.93 16.01
C PRO A 118 11.19 -14.35 14.90
N THR A 119 10.81 -14.25 13.63
CA THR A 119 11.71 -14.57 12.51
C THR A 119 12.80 -13.53 12.31
N LEU A 120 12.52 -12.28 12.67
CA LEU A 120 13.48 -11.17 12.69
C LEU A 120 13.65 -10.66 14.12
N ASN A 121 14.91 -10.51 14.52
CA ASN A 121 15.32 -9.93 15.80
C ASN A 121 15.15 -8.40 15.74
N LEU A 122 13.91 -7.91 15.72
CA LEU A 122 13.57 -6.48 15.74
C LEU A 122 12.96 -6.11 17.09
N THR A 123 13.28 -4.92 17.59
CA THR A 123 12.65 -4.41 18.82
C THR A 123 11.18 -4.06 18.56
N LEU A 124 10.36 -4.05 19.61
CA LEU A 124 8.94 -3.67 19.50
C LEU A 124 8.78 -2.27 18.88
N GLU A 125 9.60 -1.32 19.31
CA GLU A 125 9.61 0.05 18.78
C GLU A 125 9.94 0.09 17.29
N GLN A 126 10.95 -0.67 16.84
CA GLN A 126 11.32 -0.74 15.41
C GLN A 126 10.16 -1.26 14.56
N LYS A 127 9.46 -2.29 15.05
CA LYS A 127 8.29 -2.87 14.38
C LYS A 127 7.10 -1.90 14.36
N GLN A 128 6.82 -1.20 15.47
CA GLN A 128 5.77 -0.17 15.52
C GLN A 128 6.08 1.01 14.57
N LYS A 129 7.33 1.48 14.53
CA LYS A 129 7.76 2.53 13.61
C LYS A 129 7.62 2.11 12.14
N ALA A 130 7.89 0.85 11.84
CA ALA A 130 7.67 0.26 10.52
C ALA A 130 6.20 0.30 10.11
N ILE A 131 5.29 -0.15 10.98
CA ILE A 131 3.84 -0.11 10.75
C ILE A 131 3.35 1.32 10.56
N GLY A 132 3.78 2.25 11.44
CA GLY A 132 3.37 3.65 11.34
C GLY A 132 3.74 4.31 10.01
N LYS A 133 4.87 3.93 9.39
CA LYS A 133 5.22 4.40 8.04
C LYS A 133 4.27 3.86 6.97
N ILE A 134 3.88 2.59 7.07
CA ILE A 134 2.91 1.99 6.14
C ILE A 134 1.56 2.67 6.28
N ASP A 135 1.11 2.88 7.52
CA ASP A 135 -0.16 3.55 7.81
C ASP A 135 -0.17 4.99 7.27
N ALA A 136 0.92 5.74 7.44
CA ALA A 136 1.06 7.08 6.86
C ALA A 136 1.00 7.08 5.31
N ARG A 137 1.52 6.04 4.65
CA ARG A 137 1.44 5.89 3.19
C ARG A 137 0.01 5.57 2.74
N ILE A 138 -0.68 4.67 3.44
CA ILE A 138 -2.11 4.39 3.19
C ILE A 138 -2.92 5.69 3.33
N GLU A 139 -2.67 6.47 4.38
CA GLU A 139 -3.37 7.72 4.63
C GLU A 139 -3.14 8.74 3.52
N ARG A 140 -1.89 8.89 3.06
CA ARG A 140 -1.56 9.77 1.94
C ARG A 140 -2.32 9.39 0.66
N ARG A 141 -2.45 8.10 0.36
CA ARG A 141 -3.22 7.63 -0.81
C ARG A 141 -4.71 7.94 -0.68
N VAL A 142 -5.29 7.80 0.51
CA VAL A 142 -6.69 8.19 0.76
C VAL A 142 -6.89 9.68 0.54
N GLN A 143 -5.97 10.52 1.02
CA GLN A 143 -6.02 11.97 0.80
C GLN A 143 -5.90 12.33 -0.69
N GLN A 144 -5.02 11.66 -1.43
CA GLN A 144 -4.88 11.85 -2.88
C GLN A 144 -6.18 11.46 -3.61
N ILE A 145 -6.81 10.33 -3.25
CA ILE A 145 -8.12 9.93 -3.80
C ILE A 145 -9.19 10.99 -3.52
N LEU A 146 -9.27 11.49 -2.28
CA LEU A 146 -10.19 12.56 -1.91
C LEU A 146 -9.98 13.82 -2.76
N SER A 147 -8.74 14.24 -2.92
CA SER A 147 -8.41 15.43 -3.70
C SER A 147 -8.81 15.29 -5.18
N LEU A 148 -8.64 14.09 -5.77
CA LEU A 148 -9.10 13.82 -7.13
C LEU A 148 -10.63 13.77 -7.23
N SER A 149 -11.30 13.19 -6.23
CA SER A 149 -12.77 13.16 -6.14
C SER A 149 -13.37 14.57 -6.04
N GLN A 150 -12.73 15.45 -5.27
CA GLN A 150 -13.13 16.86 -5.15
C GLN A 150 -12.89 17.63 -6.45
N ALA A 151 -11.86 17.28 -7.23
CA ALA A 151 -11.58 17.89 -8.52
C ALA A 151 -12.43 17.31 -9.69
N MET A 152 -13.36 16.39 -9.42
CA MET A 152 -14.28 15.90 -10.46
C MET A 152 -15.28 16.99 -10.85
N PRO A 153 -15.83 16.99 -12.07
CA PRO A 153 -16.83 17.97 -12.47
C PRO A 153 -18.07 17.92 -11.57
N ALA A 154 -18.52 19.09 -11.11
CA ALA A 154 -19.78 19.28 -10.40
C ALA A 154 -20.96 19.14 -11.36
N HIS A 155 -22.14 18.89 -10.82
CA HIS A 155 -23.38 18.97 -11.58
C HIS A 155 -23.71 20.43 -11.87
N GLU A 156 -23.86 20.78 -13.14
CA GLU A 156 -24.33 22.10 -13.57
C GLU A 156 -25.74 21.98 -14.14
N GLU A 157 -26.65 22.89 -13.78
CA GLU A 157 -27.99 22.87 -14.37
C GLU A 157 -27.94 23.48 -15.79
N HIS A 158 -28.32 22.68 -16.78
CA HIS A 158 -28.48 23.16 -18.16
C HIS A 158 -29.91 22.90 -18.62
N PRO A 159 -30.51 23.80 -19.42
CA PRO A 159 -31.80 23.54 -20.04
C PRO A 159 -31.71 22.29 -20.91
N GLN A 160 -32.74 21.45 -20.87
CA GLN A 160 -32.73 20.19 -21.62
C GLN A 160 -32.81 20.41 -23.14
N PHE A 161 -33.48 21.47 -23.56
CA PHE A 161 -33.73 21.80 -24.96
C PHE A 161 -33.38 23.25 -25.23
N ASP A 162 -32.76 23.50 -26.39
CA ASP A 162 -32.54 24.81 -26.96
C ASP A 162 -33.58 25.05 -28.06
N ALA A 163 -34.16 26.25 -28.12
CA ALA A 163 -34.96 26.67 -29.25
C ALA A 163 -34.02 27.00 -30.43
N VAL A 164 -34.23 26.34 -31.57
CA VAL A 164 -33.32 26.45 -32.74
C VAL A 164 -33.94 27.23 -33.90
N SER A 165 -35.27 27.31 -33.95
CA SER A 165 -35.98 28.12 -34.94
C SER A 165 -37.33 28.52 -34.38
N ASP A 166 -37.71 29.78 -34.57
CA ASP A 166 -39.06 30.28 -34.33
C ASP A 166 -39.68 30.65 -35.68
N GLY A 167 -40.72 29.92 -36.07
CA GLY A 167 -41.34 30.04 -37.40
C GLY A 167 -42.85 30.06 -37.32
N TRP A 168 -43.51 30.36 -38.45
CA TRP A 168 -44.97 30.45 -38.56
C TRP A 168 -45.71 29.19 -38.05
N TRP A 169 -45.06 28.03 -38.06
CA TRP A 169 -45.59 26.73 -37.60
C TRP A 169 -45.19 26.35 -36.17
N GLY A 170 -44.59 27.27 -35.41
CA GLY A 170 -44.16 27.08 -34.01
C GLY A 170 -42.65 26.91 -33.83
N THR A 171 -42.22 26.96 -32.57
CA THR A 171 -40.81 26.86 -32.18
C THR A 171 -40.30 25.41 -32.26
N THR A 172 -39.19 25.20 -32.97
CA THR A 172 -38.52 23.90 -33.02
C THR A 172 -37.45 23.83 -31.95
N PHE A 173 -37.49 22.75 -31.15
CA PHE A 173 -36.54 22.50 -30.06
C PHE A 173 -35.55 21.40 -30.44
N VAL A 174 -34.27 21.60 -30.12
CA VAL A 174 -33.23 20.57 -30.22
C VAL A 174 -32.63 20.33 -28.85
N GLN A 175 -32.23 19.10 -28.57
CA GLN A 175 -31.64 18.77 -27.28
C GLN A 175 -30.28 19.46 -27.10
N ASN A 176 -30.14 20.18 -25.98
CA ASN A 176 -28.92 20.91 -25.64
C ASN A 176 -27.73 19.94 -25.45
N GLN A 177 -26.61 20.22 -26.12
CA GLN A 177 -25.41 19.36 -26.06
C GLN A 177 -24.69 19.46 -24.71
N ASP A 178 -24.74 20.62 -24.07
CA ASP A 178 -24.17 20.86 -22.74
C ASP A 178 -24.97 20.09 -21.68
N PHE A 179 -26.30 19.98 -21.81
CA PHE A 179 -27.11 19.08 -20.99
C PHE A 179 -26.68 17.61 -21.14
N LYS A 180 -26.46 17.13 -22.37
CA LYS A 180 -25.96 15.76 -22.62
C LYS A 180 -24.59 15.53 -21.99
N GLN A 181 -23.69 16.49 -22.12
CA GLN A 181 -22.33 16.41 -21.57
C GLN A 181 -22.35 16.40 -20.04
N ASN A 182 -23.06 17.35 -19.43
CA ASN A 182 -23.20 17.44 -17.98
C ASN A 182 -23.83 16.17 -17.39
N ARG A 183 -24.85 15.59 -18.04
CA ARG A 183 -25.44 14.31 -17.60
C ARG A 183 -24.40 13.17 -17.58
N ARG A 184 -23.54 13.08 -18.60
CA ARG A 184 -22.46 12.07 -18.65
C ARG A 184 -21.44 12.29 -17.55
N LEU A 185 -20.99 13.53 -17.35
CA LEU A 185 -20.02 13.89 -16.31
C LEU A 185 -20.58 13.63 -14.92
N THR A 186 -21.82 14.07 -14.66
CA THR A 186 -22.54 13.85 -13.40
C THR A 186 -22.64 12.36 -13.06
N SER A 187 -22.93 11.50 -14.04
CA SER A 187 -22.98 10.05 -13.82
C SER A 187 -21.64 9.47 -13.37
N HIS A 188 -20.53 9.88 -14.00
CA HIS A 188 -19.18 9.47 -13.59
C HIS A 188 -18.83 10.00 -12.19
N THR A 189 -19.05 11.30 -11.93
CA THR A 189 -18.80 11.92 -10.62
C THR A 189 -19.59 11.24 -9.51
N ASN A 190 -20.89 11.00 -9.70
CA ASN A 190 -21.74 10.37 -8.69
C ASN A 190 -21.34 8.91 -8.41
N THR A 191 -20.97 8.17 -9.46
CA THR A 191 -20.49 6.79 -9.32
C THR A 191 -19.20 6.76 -8.50
N GLN A 192 -18.25 7.64 -8.85
CA GLN A 192 -16.98 7.74 -8.15
C GLN A 192 -17.13 8.18 -6.70
N ARG A 193 -17.93 9.23 -6.44
CA ARG A 193 -18.20 9.70 -5.08
C ARG A 193 -18.78 8.59 -4.22
N ARG A 194 -19.74 7.83 -4.76
CA ARG A 194 -20.32 6.67 -4.07
C ARG A 194 -19.27 5.60 -3.76
N GLN A 195 -18.38 5.28 -4.70
CA GLN A 195 -17.30 4.31 -4.46
C GLN A 195 -16.35 4.77 -3.35
N VAL A 196 -15.97 6.05 -3.34
CA VAL A 196 -15.12 6.63 -2.28
C VAL A 196 -15.82 6.57 -0.93
N MET A 197 -17.09 6.98 -0.86
CA MET A 197 -17.88 6.94 0.38
C MET A 197 -18.05 5.50 0.89
N ASN A 198 -18.38 4.55 0.02
CA ASN A 198 -18.52 3.13 0.38
C ASN A 198 -17.20 2.57 0.92
N GLY A 199 -16.07 2.84 0.24
CA GLY A 199 -14.76 2.39 0.72
C GLY A 199 -14.39 2.97 2.10
N MET A 200 -14.78 4.22 2.38
CA MET A 200 -14.61 4.81 3.71
C MET A 200 -15.50 4.17 4.76
N GLN A 201 -16.78 3.92 4.45
CA GLN A 201 -17.70 3.21 5.33
C GLN A 201 -17.22 1.78 5.65
N GLU A 202 -16.75 1.05 4.64
CA GLU A 202 -16.15 -0.27 4.82
C GLU A 202 -14.89 -0.21 5.70
N SER A 203 -14.04 0.80 5.51
CA SER A 203 -12.87 1.02 6.36
C SER A 203 -13.26 1.32 7.81
N ILE A 204 -14.29 2.14 8.04
CA ILE A 204 -14.81 2.44 9.38
C ILE A 204 -15.33 1.15 10.04
N ALA A 205 -16.19 0.40 9.34
CA ALA A 205 -16.76 -0.82 9.85
C ALA A 205 -15.70 -1.89 10.17
N ARG A 206 -14.63 -1.96 9.36
CA ARG A 206 -13.48 -2.85 9.63
C ARG A 206 -12.74 -2.43 10.90
N LEU A 207 -12.39 -1.15 11.05
CA LEU A 207 -11.71 -0.63 12.23
C LEU A 207 -12.54 -0.82 13.52
N GLU A 208 -13.86 -0.64 13.43
CA GLU A 208 -14.77 -0.90 14.56
C GLU A 208 -14.84 -2.38 14.94
N ARG A 209 -14.77 -3.31 13.96
CA ARG A 209 -14.62 -4.75 14.25
C ARG A 209 -13.27 -5.06 14.89
N GLU A 210 -12.18 -4.53 14.34
CA GLU A 210 -10.83 -4.72 14.87
C GLU A 210 -10.72 -4.21 16.31
N ASN A 211 -11.27 -3.03 16.62
CA ASN A 211 -11.30 -2.51 18.00
C ASN A 211 -12.07 -3.41 18.96
N ARG A 212 -13.19 -3.99 18.54
CA ARG A 212 -13.92 -4.96 19.37
C ARG A 212 -13.06 -6.19 19.66
N THR A 213 -12.37 -6.74 18.65
CA THR A 213 -11.46 -7.88 18.83
C THR A 213 -10.26 -7.53 19.72
N LEU A 214 -9.66 -6.35 19.54
CA LEU A 214 -8.54 -5.88 20.35
C LEU A 214 -8.96 -5.65 21.80
N ASN A 215 -10.11 -5.05 22.05
CA ASN A 215 -10.64 -4.85 23.40
C ASN A 215 -10.97 -6.17 24.10
N ALA A 216 -11.54 -7.15 23.39
CA ALA A 216 -11.73 -8.49 23.93
C ALA A 216 -10.38 -9.17 24.27
N SER A 217 -9.37 -9.01 23.41
CA SER A 217 -8.02 -9.51 23.66
C SER A 217 -7.34 -8.80 24.83
N LEU A 218 -7.58 -7.49 24.98
CA LEU A 218 -7.05 -6.67 26.07
C LEU A 218 -7.60 -7.11 27.42
N ALA A 219 -8.89 -7.44 27.49
CA ALA A 219 -9.52 -7.98 28.68
C ALA A 219 -8.94 -9.35 29.12
N GLN A 220 -8.40 -10.12 28.17
CA GLN A 220 -7.78 -11.43 28.42
C GLN A 220 -6.25 -11.37 28.58
N ALA A 221 -5.64 -10.21 28.43
CA ALA A 221 -4.19 -10.08 28.40
C ALA A 221 -3.57 -10.23 29.81
N THR A 222 -2.69 -11.21 29.97
CA THR A 222 -2.10 -11.57 31.26
C THR A 222 -0.84 -10.76 31.61
N THR A 223 -0.12 -10.25 30.60
CA THR A 223 1.13 -9.50 30.79
C THR A 223 0.95 -8.01 30.58
N GLU A 224 1.70 -7.19 31.34
CA GLU A 224 1.69 -5.73 31.19
C GLU A 224 2.12 -5.29 29.79
N GLY A 225 3.15 -5.93 29.23
CA GLY A 225 3.63 -5.64 27.88
C GLY A 225 2.58 -5.89 26.80
N GLN A 226 1.81 -6.99 26.93
CA GLN A 226 0.71 -7.28 26.01
C GLN A 226 -0.45 -6.31 26.18
N ARG A 227 -0.81 -5.96 27.42
CA ARG A 227 -1.86 -4.97 27.71
C ARG A 227 -1.52 -3.62 27.08
N ARG A 228 -0.30 -3.14 27.28
CA ARG A 228 0.17 -1.88 26.68
C ARG A 228 0.14 -1.93 25.15
N MET A 229 0.64 -2.99 24.54
CA MET A 229 0.65 -3.15 23.08
C MET A 229 -0.76 -3.10 22.48
N LEU A 230 -1.72 -3.81 23.09
CA LEU A 230 -3.10 -3.86 22.63
C LEU A 230 -3.80 -2.50 22.83
N ALA A 231 -3.60 -1.86 23.99
CA ALA A 231 -4.13 -0.54 24.27
C ALA A 231 -3.63 0.51 23.27
N ASP A 232 -2.33 0.48 22.94
CA ASP A 232 -1.74 1.37 21.94
C ASP A 232 -2.36 1.17 20.54
N GLU A 233 -2.66 -0.08 20.14
CA GLU A 233 -3.32 -0.36 18.86
C GLU A 233 -4.78 0.10 18.84
N VAL A 234 -5.52 -0.07 19.95
CA VAL A 234 -6.88 0.46 20.09
C VAL A 234 -6.88 1.98 19.93
N ALA A 235 -5.99 2.69 20.64
CA ALA A 235 -5.87 4.15 20.55
C ALA A 235 -5.53 4.61 19.12
N ARG A 236 -4.63 3.90 18.41
CA ARG A 236 -4.33 4.17 17.00
C ARG A 236 -5.57 4.02 16.11
N ASN A 237 -6.31 2.94 16.27
CA ASN A 237 -7.51 2.68 15.50
C ASN A 237 -8.62 3.70 15.77
N GLU A 238 -8.78 4.17 17.01
CA GLU A 238 -9.73 5.23 17.37
C GLU A 238 -9.38 6.56 16.70
N ALA A 239 -8.09 6.94 16.69
CA ALA A 239 -7.63 8.13 15.98
C ALA A 239 -7.90 8.01 14.46
N LEU A 240 -7.68 6.82 13.89
CA LEU A 240 -7.97 6.55 12.48
C LEU A 240 -9.48 6.57 12.18
N LEU A 241 -10.32 6.07 13.07
CA LEU A 241 -11.78 6.16 12.96
C LEU A 241 -12.26 7.61 12.90
N LYS A 242 -11.75 8.48 13.78
CA LYS A 242 -12.06 9.92 13.74
C LYS A 242 -11.67 10.55 12.41
N THR A 243 -10.49 10.20 11.91
CA THR A 243 -9.99 10.66 10.60
C THR A 243 -10.89 10.20 9.46
N ARG A 244 -11.24 8.90 9.41
CA ARG A 244 -12.10 8.33 8.36
C ARG A 244 -13.51 8.90 8.37
N ARG A 245 -14.09 9.18 9.55
CA ARG A 245 -15.40 9.85 9.66
C ARG A 245 -15.35 11.28 9.12
N THR A 246 -14.27 12.01 9.40
CA THR A 246 -14.06 13.36 8.84
C THR A 246 -13.88 13.31 7.32
N GLN A 247 -13.18 12.30 6.81
CA GLN A 247 -13.01 12.12 5.37
C GLN A 247 -14.29 11.71 4.67
N LEU A 248 -15.14 10.91 5.33
CA LEU A 248 -16.46 10.54 4.81
C LEU A 248 -17.35 11.77 4.64
N THR A 249 -17.33 12.70 5.61
CA THR A 249 -18.07 13.96 5.48
C THR A 249 -17.47 14.84 4.37
N GLN A 250 -16.14 14.92 4.26
CA GLN A 250 -15.48 15.62 3.15
C GLN A 250 -15.79 15.03 1.77
N ALA A 251 -15.89 13.70 1.66
CA ALA A 251 -16.25 13.02 0.41
C ALA A 251 -17.69 13.30 -0.02
N ALA A 252 -18.58 13.62 0.92
CA ALA A 252 -19.96 13.99 0.65
C ALA A 252 -20.14 15.43 0.16
N LEU A 253 -19.11 16.28 0.32
CA LEU A 253 -19.17 17.66 -0.15
C LEU A 253 -19.27 17.73 -1.69
N PRO A 254 -19.94 18.77 -2.23
CA PRO A 254 -19.92 19.06 -3.66
C PRO A 254 -18.48 19.21 -4.17
N SER A 255 -18.25 18.76 -5.41
CA SER A 255 -16.96 18.91 -6.07
C SER A 255 -16.75 20.36 -6.52
N ASP A 256 -15.51 20.81 -6.55
CA ASP A 256 -15.13 22.11 -7.10
C ASP A 256 -14.62 21.91 -8.53
N SER A 257 -15.32 22.49 -9.52
CA SER A 257 -15.05 22.30 -10.95
C SER A 257 -14.03 23.29 -11.52
N SER A 258 -13.16 23.86 -10.67
CA SER A 258 -12.24 24.98 -10.99
C SER A 258 -11.05 24.67 -11.93
N GLY A 259 -11.03 23.52 -12.61
CA GLY A 259 -9.93 23.13 -13.51
C GLY A 259 -9.89 23.87 -14.86
N ARG A 260 -8.71 23.93 -15.49
CA ARG A 260 -8.55 24.42 -16.87
C ARG A 260 -9.14 23.39 -17.85
N PRO A 261 -10.05 23.79 -18.77
CA PRO A 261 -10.53 22.88 -19.80
C PRO A 261 -9.38 22.50 -20.75
N VAL A 262 -9.27 21.22 -21.10
CA VAL A 262 -8.26 20.72 -22.05
C VAL A 262 -8.89 20.16 -23.32
N SER A 263 -8.23 20.39 -24.45
CA SER A 263 -8.64 19.85 -25.76
C SER A 263 -8.55 18.32 -25.81
N LEU A 264 -9.16 17.71 -26.83
CA LEU A 264 -9.07 16.26 -27.04
C LEU A 264 -7.62 15.78 -27.24
N ARG A 265 -6.79 16.58 -27.93
CA ARG A 265 -5.37 16.25 -28.16
C ARG A 265 -4.58 16.31 -26.86
N GLU A 266 -4.67 17.41 -26.13
CA GLU A 266 -4.03 17.54 -24.81
C GLU A 266 -4.48 16.43 -23.85
N ALA A 267 -5.77 16.07 -23.83
CA ALA A 267 -6.28 14.99 -23.00
C ALA A 267 -5.74 13.60 -23.41
N ARG A 268 -5.42 13.38 -24.69
CA ARG A 268 -4.76 12.14 -25.16
C ARG A 268 -3.28 12.12 -24.76
N ASP A 269 -2.59 13.23 -24.95
CA ASP A 269 -1.17 13.35 -24.60
C ASP A 269 -0.98 13.17 -23.09
N LEU A 270 -1.85 13.79 -22.28
CA LEU A 270 -1.88 13.61 -20.83
C LEU A 270 -2.19 12.17 -20.42
N ASP A 271 -3.17 11.51 -21.04
CA ASP A 271 -3.50 10.10 -20.77
C ASP A 271 -2.29 9.19 -21.02
N THR A 272 -1.60 9.38 -22.15
CA THR A 272 -0.37 8.64 -22.46
C THR A 272 0.71 8.91 -21.42
N ALA A 273 0.98 10.17 -21.10
CA ALA A 273 2.00 10.54 -20.12
C ALA A 273 1.71 9.94 -18.73
N ILE A 274 0.46 9.98 -18.27
CA ILE A 274 0.04 9.41 -16.99
C ILE A 274 0.22 7.89 -16.99
N ARG A 275 -0.18 7.20 -18.07
CA ARG A 275 -0.01 5.74 -18.18
C ARG A 275 1.46 5.34 -18.15
N THR A 276 2.29 5.97 -18.98
CA THR A 276 3.74 5.71 -19.01
C THR A 276 4.37 5.95 -17.64
N THR A 277 4.01 7.06 -16.98
CA THR A 277 4.52 7.35 -15.63
C THR A 277 4.05 6.31 -14.62
N ALA A 278 2.76 5.95 -14.62
CA ALA A 278 2.21 4.94 -13.73
C ALA A 278 2.86 3.56 -13.93
N ASP A 279 3.13 3.18 -15.18
CA ASP A 279 3.77 1.91 -15.52
C ASP A 279 5.25 1.92 -15.09
N SER A 280 5.92 3.07 -15.15
CA SER A 280 7.29 3.24 -14.64
C SER A 280 7.38 3.19 -13.09
N LEU A 281 6.30 3.49 -12.39
CA LEU A 281 6.24 3.47 -10.92
C LEU A 281 6.14 2.06 -10.37
N ARG A 282 5.49 1.14 -11.09
CA ARG A 282 5.31 -0.25 -10.63
C ARG A 282 6.63 -0.95 -10.26
N PRO A 283 7.65 -1.02 -11.14
CA PRO A 283 8.92 -1.66 -10.77
C PRO A 283 9.65 -0.91 -9.65
N GLN A 284 9.45 0.40 -9.52
CA GLN A 284 10.04 1.18 -8.41
C GLN A 284 9.40 0.82 -7.08
N VAL A 285 8.08 0.62 -7.04
CA VAL A 285 7.37 0.18 -5.83
C VAL A 285 7.79 -1.24 -5.44
N ASP A 286 7.97 -2.15 -6.40
CA ASP A 286 8.49 -3.49 -6.12
C ASP A 286 9.92 -3.43 -5.55
N THR A 287 10.77 -2.60 -6.15
CA THR A 287 12.14 -2.33 -5.67
C THR A 287 12.13 -1.76 -4.25
N LEU A 288 11.22 -0.82 -3.95
CA LEU A 288 11.06 -0.22 -2.62
C LEU A 288 10.79 -1.31 -1.57
N PHE A 289 9.90 -2.26 -1.86
CA PHE A 289 9.60 -3.34 -0.92
C PHE A 289 10.74 -4.35 -0.77
N GLN A 290 11.50 -4.61 -1.84
CA GLN A 290 12.72 -5.43 -1.77
C GLN A 290 13.80 -4.76 -0.89
N GLN A 291 14.08 -3.47 -1.13
CA GLN A 291 14.99 -2.67 -0.31
C GLN A 291 14.56 -2.64 1.16
N TYR A 292 13.25 -2.53 1.39
CA TYR A 292 12.68 -2.54 2.73
C TYR A 292 12.89 -3.90 3.43
N ASN A 293 12.66 -5.02 2.74
CA ASN A 293 13.00 -6.36 3.27
C ASN A 293 14.49 -6.48 3.61
N ALA A 294 15.37 -6.04 2.72
CA ALA A 294 16.81 -6.06 2.94
C ALA A 294 17.22 -5.23 4.17
N LEU A 295 16.62 -4.04 4.34
CA LEU A 295 16.84 -3.20 5.52
C LEU A 295 16.41 -3.91 6.81
N LEU A 296 15.24 -4.56 6.84
CA LEU A 296 14.77 -5.27 8.03
C LEU A 296 15.68 -6.44 8.41
N GLN A 297 16.15 -7.20 7.42
CA GLN A 297 17.13 -8.26 7.64
C GLN A 297 18.43 -7.70 8.22
N GLU A 298 18.92 -6.58 7.69
CA GLU A 298 20.16 -5.97 8.17
C GLU A 298 19.99 -5.39 9.59
N VAL A 299 18.86 -4.75 9.90
CA VAL A 299 18.56 -4.29 11.27
C VAL A 299 18.48 -5.47 12.23
N SER A 300 17.87 -6.59 11.82
CA SER A 300 17.88 -7.82 12.61
C SER A 300 19.31 -8.31 12.88
N ARG A 301 20.19 -8.27 11.87
CA ARG A 301 21.60 -8.63 12.02
C ARG A 301 22.38 -7.68 12.93
N VAL A 302 22.06 -6.38 12.90
CA VAL A 302 22.62 -5.39 13.83
C VAL A 302 22.21 -5.73 15.27
N ASN A 303 20.93 -6.00 15.51
CA ASN A 303 20.43 -6.33 16.85
C ASN A 303 21.05 -7.64 17.37
N THR A 304 21.22 -8.65 16.52
CA THR A 304 21.92 -9.90 16.89
C THR A 304 23.40 -9.66 17.20
N ALA A 305 24.10 -8.85 16.40
CA ALA A 305 25.50 -8.51 16.68
C ALA A 305 25.66 -7.71 17.98
N ARG A 306 24.70 -6.81 18.26
CA ARG A 306 24.67 -6.05 19.52
C ARG A 306 24.46 -6.96 20.72
N ALA A 307 23.48 -7.86 20.66
CA ALA A 307 23.24 -8.84 21.72
C ALA A 307 24.47 -9.74 21.97
N ALA A 308 25.17 -10.16 20.91
CA ALA A 308 26.40 -10.94 21.05
C ALA A 308 27.54 -10.14 21.70
N LEU A 309 27.67 -8.85 21.36
CA LEU A 309 28.65 -7.97 21.99
C LEU A 309 28.32 -7.71 23.47
N ASP A 310 27.04 -7.57 23.81
CA ASP A 310 26.57 -7.36 25.18
C ASP A 310 26.77 -8.62 26.04
N ALA A 311 26.58 -9.82 25.47
CA ALA A 311 26.84 -11.09 26.15
C ALA A 311 28.34 -11.39 26.36
N ALA A 312 29.22 -10.69 25.64
CA ALA A 312 30.67 -10.78 25.80
C ALA A 312 31.23 -9.73 26.80
N GLN A 313 30.37 -9.03 27.53
CA GLN A 313 30.73 -8.12 28.63
C GLN A 313 30.58 -8.80 29.97
#